data_AF-A0A0P4WEJ1-F1
#
_entry.id   AF-A0A0P4WEJ1-F1
#
_cell.length_a   1.000
_cell.length_b   1.000
_cell.length_c   1.000
_cell.angle_alpha   90.00
_cell.angle_beta   90.00
_cell.angle_gamma   90.00
#
_symmetry.space_group_name_H-M   'P 1'
#
loop_
_entity.id
_entity.type
_entity.pdbx_description
1 polymer ?
#
loop_
_entity_poly.entity_id
_entity_poly.type
_entity_poly.pdbx_seq_one_letter_code
_entity_poly.pdbx_strand_id
1 'polypeptide(L)'
;MADESLAAAGLYIDELNKIRVLEPEVAQQTAELKDECKEFVDKIREFHERADHFIQVADTMSEAVELEKMRVIGARNLIKSMSKQREAKEQQLLALIGEKKLELERLRVQYESLRRTEADQLEFIEQFVLRK
;
A
#
# COMPACT_ATOMS: atom_id res chain seq x y z
N MET A 1 40.63 48.26 52.88
CA MET A 1 41.11 49.67 52.76
C MET A 1 41.25 50.12 51.30
N ALA A 2 42.21 49.66 50.51
CA ALA A 2 42.35 50.09 49.10
C ALA A 2 41.31 49.42 48.17
N ASP A 3 41.10 48.11 48.30
CA ASP A 3 40.11 47.38 47.50
C ASP A 3 38.66 47.83 47.78
N GLU A 4 38.31 48.12 49.04
CA GLU A 4 36.99 48.66 49.40
C GLU A 4 36.76 50.08 48.84
N SER A 5 37.81 50.90 48.76
CA SER A 5 37.75 52.24 48.17
C SER A 5 37.59 52.20 46.65
N LEU A 6 38.21 51.23 45.97
CA LEU A 6 38.03 51.01 44.53
C LEU A 6 36.65 50.42 44.23
N ALA A 7 36.19 49.45 45.03
CA ALA A 7 34.87 48.86 44.90
C ALA A 7 33.75 49.89 45.11
N ALA A 8 33.90 50.84 46.06
CA ALA A 8 32.98 51.95 46.25
C ALA A 8 32.91 52.93 45.05
N ALA A 9 33.95 52.96 44.21
CA ALA A 9 33.99 53.71 42.95
C ALA A 9 33.58 52.88 41.73
N GLY A 10 33.18 51.61 41.91
CA GLY A 10 32.81 50.69 40.84
C GLY A 10 34.00 50.16 40.02
N LEU A 11 35.21 50.19 40.59
CA LEU A 11 36.44 49.72 39.97
C LEU A 11 36.93 48.45 40.66
N TYR A 12 37.31 47.45 39.88
CA TYR A 12 37.77 46.14 40.33
C TYR A 12 39.16 45.88 39.76
N ILE A 13 40.01 45.16 40.50
CA ILE A 13 41.35 44.78 40.02
C ILE A 13 41.30 43.30 39.64
N ASP A 14 41.74 42.96 38.42
CA ASP A 14 41.80 41.57 37.97
C ASP A 14 43.09 40.85 38.41
N GLU A 15 43.17 39.54 38.18
CA GLU A 15 44.33 38.69 38.52
C GLU A 15 45.65 39.12 37.83
N LEU A 16 45.58 40.02 36.85
CA LEU A 16 46.72 40.59 36.12
C LEU A 16 47.01 42.04 36.56
N ASN A 17 46.47 42.49 37.69
CA ASN A 17 46.58 43.85 38.24
C ASN A 17 46.05 44.95 37.30
N LYS A 18 45.06 44.65 36.44
CA LYS A 18 44.42 45.66 35.59
C LYS A 18 43.12 46.16 36.23
N ILE A 19 42.92 47.47 36.16
CA ILE A 19 41.67 48.10 36.60
C ILE A 19 40.57 47.78 35.59
N ARG A 20 39.45 47.23 36.07
CA ARG A 20 38.24 46.89 35.32
C ARG A 20 37.03 47.59 35.93
N VAL A 21 36.04 47.88 35.10
CA VAL A 21 34.78 48.54 35.50
C VAL A 21 33.69 47.50 35.83
N LEU A 22 33.96 46.22 35.56
CA LEU A 22 33.09 45.09 35.84
C LEU A 22 33.89 44.06 36.62
N GLU A 23 33.25 43.44 37.62
CA GLU A 23 33.86 42.40 38.44
C GLU A 23 34.33 41.24 37.56
N PRO A 24 35.60 40.80 37.66
CA PRO A 24 36.20 39.82 36.75
C PRO A 24 35.43 38.50 36.69
N GLU A 25 34.93 38.04 37.84
CA GLU A 25 34.17 36.80 37.97
C GLU A 25 32.80 36.90 37.26
N VAL A 26 32.10 38.02 37.44
CA VAL A 26 30.83 38.32 36.74
C VAL A 26 31.06 38.45 35.23
N ALA A 27 32.17 39.06 34.81
CA ALA A 27 32.53 39.17 33.40
C ALA A 27 32.76 37.80 32.75
N GLN A 28 33.46 36.91 33.46
CA GLN A 28 33.74 35.56 33.00
C GLN A 28 32.48 34.69 32.95
N GLN A 29 31.68 34.68 34.02
CA GLN A 29 30.39 33.96 34.05
C GLN A 29 29.44 34.45 32.95
N THR A 30 29.40 35.76 32.67
CA THR A 30 28.59 36.32 31.58
C THR A 30 29.09 35.89 30.20
N ALA A 31 30.41 35.74 30.02
CA ALA A 31 31.00 35.26 28.77
C ALA A 31 30.73 33.76 28.56
N GLU A 32 30.91 32.94 29.59
CA GLU A 32 30.58 31.51 29.58
C GLU A 32 29.10 31.28 29.29
N LEU A 33 28.21 32.00 29.99
CA LEU A 33 26.76 31.95 29.73
C LEU A 33 26.42 32.33 28.29
N LYS A 34 27.07 33.36 27.73
CA LYS A 34 26.86 33.76 26.34
C LYS A 34 27.24 32.67 25.35
N ASP A 35 28.35 31.98 25.57
CA ASP A 35 28.81 30.94 24.67
C ASP A 35 27.98 29.65 24.82
N GLU A 36 27.58 29.28 26.04
CA GLU A 36 26.60 28.21 26.27
C GLU A 36 25.25 28.52 25.61
N CYS A 37 24.75 29.76 25.70
CA CYS A 37 23.52 30.16 25.03
C CYS A 37 23.61 30.01 23.52
N LYS A 38 24.76 30.33 22.90
CA LYS A 38 24.95 30.13 21.46
C LYS A 38 24.94 28.65 21.11
N GLU A 39 25.71 27.83 21.82
CA GLU A 39 25.71 26.38 21.59
C GLU A 39 24.32 25.77 21.73
N PHE A 40 23.55 26.23 22.72
CA PHE A 40 22.19 25.78 22.93
C PHE A 40 21.28 26.15 21.75
N VAL A 41 21.38 27.38 21.24
CA VAL A 41 20.63 27.82 20.05
C VAL A 41 21.01 27.00 18.82
N ASP A 42 22.30 26.71 18.63
CA ASP A 42 22.77 25.90 17.49
C ASP A 42 22.27 24.45 17.59
N LYS A 43 22.33 23.84 18.78
CA LYS A 43 21.78 22.50 19.04
C LYS A 43 20.26 22.45 18.79
N ILE A 44 19.51 23.50 19.16
CA ILE A 44 18.07 23.58 18.87
C ILE A 44 17.80 23.67 17.38
N ARG A 45 18.61 24.43 16.64
CA ARG A 45 18.48 24.54 15.17
C ARG A 45 18.71 23.19 14.50
N GLU A 46 19.81 22.51 14.84
CA GLU A 46 20.07 21.16 14.33
C GLU A 46 18.94 20.18 14.68
N PHE A 47 18.39 20.27 15.89
CA PHE A 47 17.27 19.43 16.29
C PHE A 47 16.03 19.69 15.44
N HIS A 48 15.69 20.96 15.18
CA HIS A 48 14.59 21.31 14.29
C HIS A 48 14.80 20.76 12.88
N GLU A 49 15.99 20.94 12.30
CA GLU A 49 16.31 20.43 10.97
C GLU A 49 16.16 18.90 10.87
N ARG A 50 16.62 18.17 11.90
CA ARG A 50 16.45 16.72 11.97
C ARG A 50 15.00 16.30 12.14
N ALA A 51 14.23 17.02 12.96
CA ALA A 51 12.81 16.76 13.15
C ALA A 51 12.02 16.98 11.86
N ASP A 52 12.28 18.08 11.15
CA ASP A 52 11.66 18.39 9.86
C ASP A 52 12.01 17.33 8.81
N HIS A 53 13.28 16.91 8.75
CA HIS A 53 13.68 15.83 7.85
C HIS A 53 12.99 14.51 8.20
N PHE A 54 12.88 14.18 9.49
CA PHE A 54 12.18 12.98 9.94
C PHE A 54 10.69 12.99 9.55
N ILE A 55 10.01 14.14 9.69
CA ILE A 55 8.62 14.30 9.26
C ILE A 55 8.50 14.04 7.76
N GLN A 56 9.37 14.62 6.93
CA GLN A 56 9.35 14.41 5.48
C GLN A 56 9.54 12.93 5.09
N VAL A 57 10.47 12.24 5.76
CA VAL A 57 10.70 10.81 5.53
C VAL A 57 9.49 9.99 5.96
N ALA A 58 8.88 10.32 7.10
CA ALA A 58 7.68 9.65 7.58
C ALA A 58 6.48 9.83 6.62
N ASP A 59 6.29 11.03 6.09
CA ASP A 59 5.25 11.34 5.10
C ASP A 59 5.47 10.55 3.80
N THR A 60 6.69 10.56 3.28
CA THR A 60 7.06 9.78 2.08
C THR A 60 6.81 8.29 2.27
N MET A 61 7.14 7.75 3.45
CA MET A 61 6.89 6.35 3.77
C MET A 61 5.39 6.05 3.86
N SER A 62 4.61 6.95 4.46
CA SER A 62 3.15 6.83 4.55
C SER A 62 2.50 6.77 3.16
N GLU A 63 2.91 7.66 2.25
CA GLU A 63 2.43 7.67 0.87
C GLU A 63 2.77 6.38 0.12
N ALA A 64 4.00 5.88 0.27
CA ALA A 64 4.42 4.62 -0.35
C ALA A 64 3.61 3.42 0.17
N VAL A 65 3.30 3.39 1.47
CA VAL A 65 2.47 2.34 2.08
C VAL A 65 1.04 2.37 1.54
N GLU A 66 0.42 3.54 1.47
CA GLU A 66 -0.94 3.66 0.93
C GLU A 66 -1.00 3.31 -0.56
N LEU A 67 0.02 3.67 -1.35
CA LEU A 67 0.11 3.27 -2.75
C LEU A 67 0.11 1.75 -2.91
N GLU A 68 0.99 1.04 -2.19
CA GLU A 68 1.05 -0.42 -2.29
C GLU A 68 -0.21 -1.10 -1.73
N LYS A 69 -0.80 -0.56 -0.67
CA LYS A 69 -2.10 -1.04 -0.15
C LYS A 69 -3.19 -0.95 -1.22
N MET A 70 -3.27 0.16 -1.94
CA MET A 70 -4.23 0.33 -3.03
C MET A 70 -3.96 -0.63 -4.20
N ARG A 71 -2.69 -0.88 -4.54
CA ARG A 71 -2.32 -1.87 -5.57
C ARG A 71 -2.75 -3.28 -5.18
N VAL A 72 -2.52 -3.69 -3.94
CA VAL A 72 -2.92 -5.01 -3.42
C VAL A 72 -4.44 -5.16 -3.44
N ILE A 73 -5.18 -4.14 -3.01
CA ILE A 73 -6.65 -4.15 -3.07
C ILE A 73 -7.13 -4.30 -4.53
N GLY A 74 -6.54 -3.55 -5.46
CA GLY A 74 -6.84 -3.63 -6.89
C GLY A 74 -6.60 -5.03 -7.46
N ALA A 75 -5.42 -5.60 -7.20
CA ALA A 75 -5.07 -6.95 -7.65
C ALA A 75 -6.01 -8.01 -7.05
N ARG A 76 -6.33 -7.90 -5.76
CA ARG A 76 -7.27 -8.81 -5.08
C ARG A 76 -8.67 -8.75 -5.69
N ASN A 77 -9.15 -7.55 -6.01
CA ASN A 77 -10.46 -7.36 -6.65
C ASN A 77 -10.49 -7.97 -8.06
N LEU A 78 -9.41 -7.84 -8.82
CA LEU A 78 -9.28 -8.45 -10.14
C LEU A 78 -9.30 -9.99 -10.07
N ILE A 79 -8.54 -10.58 -9.15
CA ILE A 79 -8.55 -12.04 -8.95
C ILE A 79 -9.95 -12.53 -8.56
N LYS A 80 -10.62 -11.81 -7.66
CA LYS A 80 -11.98 -12.15 -7.22
C LYS A 80 -12.99 -12.05 -8.36
N SER A 81 -12.92 -11.03 -9.21
CA SER A 81 -13.80 -10.89 -10.36
C SER A 81 -13.54 -11.97 -11.42
N MET A 82 -12.27 -12.31 -11.67
CA MET A 82 -11.88 -13.41 -12.56
C MET A 82 -12.41 -14.76 -12.07
N SER A 83 -12.32 -15.07 -10.77
CA SER A 83 -12.88 -16.30 -10.21
C SER A 83 -14.38 -16.41 -10.48
N LYS A 84 -15.13 -15.33 -10.20
CA LYS A 84 -16.57 -15.28 -10.47
C LYS A 84 -16.90 -15.44 -11.94
N GLN A 85 -16.16 -14.77 -12.83
CA GLN A 85 -16.34 -14.92 -14.27
C GLN A 85 -16.04 -16.35 -14.73
N ARG A 86 -15.03 -17.00 -14.15
CA ARG A 86 -14.67 -18.38 -14.45
C ARG A 86 -15.79 -19.34 -14.02
N GLU A 87 -16.29 -19.21 -12.79
CA GLU A 87 -17.42 -20.00 -12.28
C GLU A 87 -18.68 -19.82 -13.14
N ALA A 88 -19.01 -18.58 -13.52
CA ALA A 88 -20.15 -18.31 -14.38
C ALA A 88 -20.00 -18.95 -15.77
N LYS A 89 -18.81 -18.89 -16.38
CA LYS A 89 -18.51 -19.55 -17.66
C LYS A 89 -18.62 -21.06 -17.55
N GLU A 90 -18.12 -21.64 -16.46
CA GLU A 90 -18.22 -23.09 -16.21
C GLU A 90 -19.67 -23.54 -16.11
N GLN A 91 -20.50 -22.82 -15.36
CA GLN A 91 -21.94 -23.09 -15.27
C GLN A 91 -22.65 -22.97 -16.64
N GLN A 92 -22.31 -21.95 -17.42
CA GLN A 92 -22.84 -21.79 -18.78
C GLN A 92 -22.45 -22.96 -19.70
N LEU A 93 -21.20 -23.41 -19.65
CA LEU A 93 -20.73 -24.55 -20.44
C LEU A 93 -21.40 -25.85 -20.01
N LEU A 94 -21.57 -26.08 -18.70
CA LEU A 94 -22.29 -27.25 -18.19
C LEU A 94 -23.75 -27.27 -18.64
N ALA A 95 -24.43 -26.12 -18.63
CA ALA A 95 -25.79 -26.00 -19.13
C ALA A 95 -25.87 -26.33 -20.63
N LEU A 96 -24.94 -25.79 -21.44
CA LEU A 96 -24.87 -26.06 -22.88
C LEU A 96 -24.59 -27.54 -23.18
N ILE A 97 -23.70 -28.18 -22.41
CA ILE A 97 -23.44 -29.62 -22.52
C ILE A 97 -24.71 -30.41 -22.22
N GLY A 98 -25.47 -30.01 -21.19
CA GLY A 98 -26.75 -30.64 -20.86
C GLY A 98 -27.77 -30.53 -22.00
N GLU A 99 -27.92 -29.34 -22.57
CA GLU A 99 -28.80 -29.08 -23.72
C GLU A 99 -28.42 -29.96 -24.92
N LYS A 100 -27.13 -30.02 -25.27
CA LYS A 100 -26.64 -30.81 -26.41
C LYS A 100 -26.82 -32.31 -26.19
N LYS A 101 -26.66 -32.80 -24.95
CA LYS A 101 -26.95 -34.20 -24.61
C LYS A 101 -28.43 -34.54 -24.79
N LEU A 102 -29.33 -33.67 -24.35
CA LEU A 102 -30.77 -33.86 -24.53
C LEU A 102 -31.16 -33.85 -26.02
N GLU A 103 -30.60 -32.92 -26.79
CA GLU A 103 -30.81 -32.85 -28.23
C GLU A 103 -30.34 -34.13 -28.94
N LEU A 104 -29.18 -34.65 -28.54
CA LEU A 104 -28.62 -35.89 -29.07
C LEU A 104 -29.50 -37.10 -28.75
N GLU A 105 -29.99 -37.24 -27.52
CA GLU A 105 -30.91 -38.32 -27.15
C GLU A 105 -32.22 -38.24 -27.92
N ARG A 106 -32.77 -37.03 -28.12
CA ARG A 106 -33.97 -36.85 -28.97
C ARG A 106 -33.72 -37.33 -30.40
N LEU A 107 -32.60 -36.95 -31.00
CA LEU A 107 -32.23 -37.35 -32.36
C LEU A 107 -32.01 -38.86 -32.47
N ARG A 108 -31.41 -39.50 -31.45
CA ARG A 108 -31.26 -40.96 -31.40
C ARG A 108 -32.61 -41.67 -31.44
N VAL A 109 -33.55 -41.25 -30.60
CA VAL A 109 -34.90 -41.85 -30.56
C VAL A 109 -35.63 -41.67 -31.90
N GLN A 110 -35.52 -40.48 -32.51
CA GLN A 110 -36.10 -40.21 -33.83
C GLN A 110 -35.48 -41.10 -34.92
N TYR A 111 -34.16 -41.25 -34.91
CA TYR A 111 -33.43 -42.11 -35.84
C TYR A 111 -33.85 -43.58 -35.71
N GLU A 112 -33.93 -44.09 -34.48
CA GLU A 112 -34.38 -45.47 -34.24
C GLU A 112 -35.82 -45.71 -34.72
N SER A 113 -36.71 -44.73 -34.51
CA SER A 113 -38.08 -44.82 -35.01
C SER A 113 -38.13 -44.88 -36.53
N LEU A 114 -37.39 -44.01 -37.22
CA LEU A 114 -37.34 -43.98 -38.68
C LEU A 114 -36.76 -45.28 -39.25
N ARG A 115 -35.71 -45.81 -38.63
CA ARG A 115 -35.10 -47.08 -39.03
C ARG A 115 -36.06 -48.26 -38.90
N ARG A 116 -36.92 -48.27 -37.87
CA ARG A 116 -37.99 -49.29 -37.75
C ARG A 116 -39.00 -49.16 -38.87
N THR A 117 -39.49 -47.94 -39.12
CA THR A 117 -40.44 -47.70 -40.22
C THR A 117 -39.86 -48.07 -41.58
N GLU A 118 -38.59 -47.77 -41.83
CA GLU A 118 -37.88 -48.19 -43.05
C GLU A 118 -37.85 -49.71 -43.18
N ALA A 119 -37.51 -50.44 -42.11
CA ALA A 119 -37.52 -51.90 -42.11
C ALA A 119 -38.92 -52.47 -42.40
N ASP A 120 -39.96 -51.95 -41.73
CA ASP A 120 -41.35 -52.36 -41.95
C ASP A 120 -41.79 -52.12 -43.41
N GLN A 121 -41.38 -50.99 -43.99
CA GLN A 121 -41.68 -50.66 -45.39
C GLN A 121 -40.95 -51.59 -46.37
N LEU A 122 -39.69 -51.93 -46.12
CA LEU A 122 -38.93 -52.87 -46.93
C LEU A 122 -39.55 -54.27 -46.89
N GLU A 123 -39.89 -54.76 -45.70
CA GLU A 123 -40.60 -56.04 -45.54
C GLU A 123 -41.93 -56.05 -46.30
N PHE A 124 -42.70 -54.96 -46.22
CA PHE A 124 -43.96 -54.83 -46.97
C PHE A 124 -43.72 -54.89 -48.49
N ILE A 125 -42.70 -54.20 -49.00
CA ILE A 125 -42.35 -54.22 -50.43
C ILE A 125 -41.94 -55.63 -50.85
N GLU A 126 -41.08 -56.31 -50.09
CA GLU A 126 -40.65 -57.68 -50.38
C GLU A 126 -41.84 -58.64 -50.45
N GLN A 127 -42.75 -58.59 -49.47
CA GLN A 127 -43.97 -59.40 -49.48
C GLN A 127 -44.88 -59.09 -50.68
N PHE A 128 -44.98 -57.82 -51.09
CA PHE A 128 -45.78 -57.42 -52.24
C PHE A 128 -45.17 -57.88 -53.56
N VAL A 129 -43.83 -57.83 -53.69
CA VAL A 129 -43.09 -58.32 -54.87
C VAL A 129 -43.17 -59.84 -54.99
N LEU A 130 -43.10 -60.58 -53.88
CA LEU A 130 -43.20 -62.04 -53.85
C LEU A 130 -44.62 -62.59 -54.11
N ARG A 131 -45.65 -61.75 -54.02
CA ARG A 131 -47.07 -62.13 -54.27
C ARG A 131 -47.55 -61.83 -55.70
N LYS A 132 -46.69 -61.34 -56.58
CA LYS A 132 -46.91 -61.28 -58.04
C LYS A 132 -46.14 -62.39 -58.73
#